data_AF-M1BAR7-F1
#
_entry.id   AF-M1BAR7-F1
#
_cell.length_a   1.000
_cell.length_b   1.000
_cell.length_c   1.000
_cell.angle_alpha   90.00
_cell.angle_beta   90.00
_cell.angle_gamma   90.00
#
_symmetry.space_group_name_H-M   'P 1'
#
loop_
_entity.id
_entity.type
_entity.pdbx_description
1 polymer ?
#
loop_
_entity_poly.entity_id
_entity_poly.type
_entity_poly.pdbx_seq_one_letter_code
_entity_poly.pdbx_strand_id
1 'polypeptide(L)'
;MTAILERRESESLWGRFCNWITSTENRLYIGWFGVLMIPTLLTATSVFIIAFIAAPPVDIDGIREPVSGSLLYGNNIISGAIIPTSAAIACYMSREWELSFHLGMRPWIAVAYSAPVAAATAVFLIYPIGQGVAGVFSGSLFSAMHGSLVTSSLIRETTENESANEGYRFGQEEEIL
;
A
#
# COMPACT_ATOMS: atom_id res chain seq x y z
N MET A 1 1.77 12.90 -38.02
CA MET A 1 3.03 12.33 -37.49
C MET A 1 4.11 13.42 -37.28
N THR A 2 4.14 14.47 -38.10
CA THR A 2 5.09 15.60 -38.01
C THR A 2 4.85 16.55 -36.81
N ALA A 3 3.59 16.87 -36.47
CA ALA A 3 3.28 17.79 -35.36
C ALA A 3 3.62 17.25 -33.94
N ILE A 4 3.70 15.92 -33.75
CA ILE A 4 4.08 15.30 -32.47
C ILE A 4 5.60 15.36 -32.28
N LEU A 5 6.37 15.29 -33.37
CA LEU A 5 7.82 15.39 -33.34
C LEU A 5 8.27 16.84 -33.06
N GLU A 6 7.66 17.83 -33.72
CA GLU A 6 7.93 19.25 -33.45
C GLU A 6 7.58 19.67 -32.01
N ARG A 7 6.46 19.17 -31.46
CA ARG A 7 6.09 19.45 -30.06
C ARG A 7 7.12 18.86 -29.07
N ARG A 8 7.64 17.66 -29.34
CA ARG A 8 8.69 17.02 -28.51
C ARG A 8 10.02 17.77 -28.52
N GLU A 9 10.37 18.46 -29.60
CA GLU A 9 11.58 19.30 -29.66
C GLU A 9 11.41 20.65 -28.95
N SER A 10 10.17 21.15 -28.81
CA SER A 10 9.86 22.42 -28.14
C SER A 10 9.72 22.33 -26.61
N GLU A 11 9.56 21.14 -26.04
CA GLU A 11 9.37 20.97 -24.59
C GLU A 11 10.71 21.00 -23.84
N SER A 12 10.78 21.85 -22.81
CA SER A 12 11.95 21.90 -21.92
C SER A 12 12.19 20.54 -21.24
N LEU A 13 13.43 20.27 -20.82
CA LEU A 13 13.76 19.06 -20.04
C LEU A 13 12.86 18.90 -18.82
N TRP A 14 12.48 20.01 -18.18
CA TRP A 14 11.53 20.03 -17.08
C TRP A 14 10.12 19.60 -17.52
N GLY A 15 9.62 20.12 -18.65
CA GLY A 15 8.32 19.70 -19.20
C GLY A 15 8.27 18.20 -19.49
N ARG A 16 9.33 17.66 -20.09
CA ARG A 16 9.47 16.22 -20.35
C ARG A 16 9.51 15.40 -19.06
N PHE A 17 10.19 15.89 -18.03
CA PHE A 17 10.25 15.24 -16.72
C PHE A 17 8.87 15.22 -16.04
N CYS A 18 8.17 16.35 -15.99
CA CYS A 18 6.83 16.44 -15.43
C CYS A 18 5.86 15.48 -16.14
N ASN A 19 5.87 15.48 -17.48
CA ASN A 19 5.04 14.59 -18.29
C ASN A 19 5.34 13.11 -18.03
N TRP A 20 6.60 12.77 -17.71
CA TRP A 20 6.98 11.40 -17.37
C TRP A 20 6.54 11.00 -15.95
N ILE A 21 6.75 11.87 -14.96
CA ILE A 21 6.38 11.63 -13.55
C ILE A 21 4.87 11.38 -13.41
N THR A 22 4.04 12.18 -14.09
CA THR A 22 2.58 12.09 -14.00
C THR A 22 1.95 11.18 -15.07
N SER A 23 2.76 10.44 -15.82
CA SER A 23 2.27 9.55 -16.87
C SER A 23 1.48 8.35 -16.29
N THR A 24 0.30 8.11 -16.85
CA THR A 24 -0.57 6.95 -16.56
C THR A 24 -0.12 5.67 -17.26
N GLU A 25 0.78 5.78 -18.25
CA GLU A 25 1.33 4.64 -19.00
C GLU A 25 2.48 3.95 -18.26
N ASN A 26 2.94 4.51 -17.14
CA ASN A 26 3.93 3.86 -16.29
C ASN A 26 3.33 2.60 -15.65
N ARG A 27 4.06 1.48 -15.70
CA ARG A 27 3.65 0.20 -15.08
C ARG A 27 3.29 0.35 -13.59
N LEU A 28 4.00 1.23 -12.90
CA LEU A 28 3.70 1.70 -11.56
C LEU A 28 3.67 3.22 -11.61
N TYR A 29 2.52 3.82 -11.32
CA TYR A 29 2.36 5.27 -11.31
C TYR A 29 3.34 5.92 -10.32
N ILE A 30 4.00 7.02 -10.71
CA ILE A 30 4.93 7.73 -9.83
C ILE A 30 4.18 8.87 -9.14
N GLY A 31 3.80 9.90 -9.90
CA GLY A 31 3.21 11.11 -9.35
C GLY A 31 4.19 11.93 -8.51
N TRP A 32 3.82 13.15 -8.15
CA TRP A 32 4.63 14.01 -7.30
C TRP A 32 4.82 13.43 -5.90
N PHE A 33 3.82 12.72 -5.37
CA PHE A 33 3.96 12.03 -4.09
C PHE A 33 4.90 10.82 -4.19
N GLY A 34 4.97 10.16 -5.36
CA GLY A 34 5.91 9.06 -5.59
C GLY A 34 7.38 9.47 -5.47
N VAL A 35 7.71 10.72 -5.81
CA VAL A 35 9.07 11.27 -5.68
C VAL A 35 9.56 11.24 -4.23
N LEU A 36 8.68 11.45 -3.26
CA LEU A 36 9.00 11.36 -1.83
C LEU A 36 8.81 9.94 -1.29
N MET A 37 7.76 9.26 -1.73
CA MET A 37 7.40 7.93 -1.24
C MET A 37 8.45 6.88 -1.60
N ILE A 38 8.98 6.87 -2.83
CA ILE A 38 9.91 5.84 -3.29
C ILE A 38 11.21 5.85 -2.46
N PRO A 39 11.94 6.98 -2.32
CA PRO A 39 13.18 6.99 -1.53
C PRO A 39 12.95 6.71 -0.04
N THR A 40 11.85 7.22 0.53
CA THR A 40 11.54 7.04 1.95
C THR A 40 11.19 5.59 2.28
N LEU A 41 10.36 4.93 1.47
CA LEU A 41 10.05 3.51 1.65
C LEU A 41 11.27 2.64 1.42
N LEU A 42 12.06 2.87 0.37
CA LEU A 42 13.28 2.10 0.12
C LEU A 42 14.27 2.20 1.28
N THR A 43 14.47 3.40 1.82
CA THR A 43 15.35 3.62 2.97
C THR A 43 14.80 2.91 4.21
N ALA A 44 13.52 3.10 4.53
CA ALA A 44 12.88 2.48 5.70
C ALA A 44 12.94 0.94 5.62
N THR A 45 12.61 0.35 4.47
CA THR A 45 12.67 -1.09 4.24
C THR A 45 14.09 -1.61 4.34
N SER A 46 15.07 -0.94 3.74
CA SER A 46 16.48 -1.38 3.77
C SER A 46 17.04 -1.37 5.20
N VAL A 47 16.80 -0.29 5.95
CA VAL A 47 17.24 -0.15 7.34
C VAL A 47 16.53 -1.19 8.22
N PHE A 48 15.22 -1.39 8.05
CA PHE A 48 14.47 -2.39 8.79
C PHE A 48 15.03 -3.80 8.59
N ILE A 49 15.28 -4.22 7.34
CA ILE A 49 15.81 -5.55 7.02
C ILE A 49 17.19 -5.76 7.67
N ILE A 50 18.11 -4.81 7.50
CA ILE A 50 19.47 -4.92 8.04
C ILE A 50 19.42 -4.99 9.57
N ALA A 51 18.66 -4.10 10.19
CA ALA A 51 18.56 -4.08 11.63
C ALA A 51 17.88 -5.36 12.17
N PHE A 52 16.85 -5.89 11.48
CA PHE A 52 16.12 -7.08 11.97
C PHE A 52 17.00 -8.31 11.96
N ILE A 53 17.94 -8.37 11.01
CA ILE A 53 18.91 -9.46 10.92
C ILE A 53 20.06 -9.26 11.92
N ALA A 54 20.63 -8.05 11.99
CA ALA A 54 21.97 -7.87 12.54
C ALA A 54 22.14 -6.76 13.59
N ALA A 55 21.06 -6.09 14.03
CA ALA A 55 21.20 -5.03 15.03
C ALA A 55 21.75 -5.58 16.37
N PRO A 56 22.70 -4.89 17.02
CA PRO A 56 23.15 -5.25 18.35
C PRO A 56 22.03 -4.98 19.40
N PRO A 57 22.13 -5.58 20.60
CA PRO A 57 21.20 -5.32 21.69
C PRO A 57 21.10 -3.82 22.03
N VAL A 58 19.88 -3.35 22.26
CA VAL A 58 19.57 -1.92 22.51
C VAL A 58 19.05 -1.75 23.93
N ASP A 59 19.63 -0.80 24.67
CA ASP A 59 19.15 -0.39 26.00
C ASP A 59 17.93 0.51 25.86
N ILE A 60 16.75 -0.09 25.88
CA ILE A 60 15.48 0.59 25.63
C ILE A 60 15.03 1.46 26.81
N ASP A 61 15.30 1.01 28.04
CA ASP A 61 14.85 1.68 29.27
C ASP A 61 15.93 2.60 29.87
N GLY A 62 17.14 2.61 29.31
CA GLY A 62 18.25 3.44 29.77
C GLY A 62 18.85 3.00 31.12
N ILE A 63 18.54 1.78 31.55
CA ILE A 63 18.98 1.20 32.83
C ILE A 63 20.24 0.33 32.68
N ARG A 64 20.88 0.35 31.50
CA ARG A 64 22.06 -0.45 31.13
C ARG A 64 21.77 -1.96 31.05
N GLU A 65 20.55 -2.34 30.73
CA GLU A 65 20.14 -3.72 30.45
C GLU A 65 19.68 -3.84 28.99
N PRO A 66 20.61 -4.13 28.04
CA PRO A 66 20.28 -4.10 26.63
C PRO A 66 19.48 -5.33 26.20
N VAL A 67 18.41 -5.11 25.42
CA VAL A 67 17.52 -6.16 24.93
C VAL A 67 17.91 -6.56 23.50
N SER A 68 18.06 -7.87 23.26
CA SER A 68 18.32 -8.40 21.92
C SER A 68 17.02 -8.49 21.11
N GLY A 69 16.98 -7.82 19.96
CA GLY A 69 15.82 -7.84 19.05
C GLY A 69 16.07 -8.45 17.67
N SER A 70 17.31 -8.84 17.34
CA SER A 70 17.69 -9.27 15.98
C SER A 70 17.95 -10.78 15.88
N LEU A 71 17.86 -11.31 14.67
CA LEU A 71 17.99 -12.74 14.38
C LEU A 71 19.38 -13.30 14.74
N LEU A 72 20.45 -12.58 14.38
CA LEU A 72 21.82 -13.01 14.67
C LEU A 72 22.14 -13.05 16.17
N TYR A 73 21.36 -12.35 16.99
CA TYR A 73 21.48 -12.33 18.44
C TYR A 73 20.45 -13.23 19.14
N GLY A 74 20.03 -14.31 18.46
CA GLY A 74 19.29 -15.41 19.06
C GLY A 74 17.76 -15.30 19.01
N ASN A 75 17.21 -14.35 18.25
CA ASN A 75 15.76 -14.23 18.04
C ASN A 75 15.27 -15.05 16.84
N ASN A 76 13.99 -15.43 16.88
CA ASN A 76 13.26 -15.98 15.74
C ASN A 76 12.29 -14.93 15.16
N ILE A 77 11.49 -15.29 14.16
CA ILE A 77 10.56 -14.35 13.49
C ILE A 77 9.52 -13.76 14.46
N ILE A 78 9.12 -14.51 15.50
CA ILE A 78 8.12 -14.07 16.48
C ILE A 78 8.75 -13.19 17.56
N SER A 79 9.98 -13.49 17.98
CA SER A 79 10.65 -12.75 19.06
C SER A 79 11.49 -11.57 18.58
N GLY A 80 11.86 -11.53 17.29
CA GLY A 80 12.60 -10.41 16.70
C GLY A 80 11.74 -9.15 16.65
N ALA A 81 12.30 -8.01 17.02
CA ALA A 81 11.57 -6.75 17.14
C ALA A 81 12.43 -5.54 16.81
N ILE A 82 11.85 -4.61 16.06
CA ILE A 82 12.41 -3.29 15.72
C ILE A 82 11.27 -2.30 15.64
N ILE A 83 11.47 -1.09 16.16
CA ILE A 83 10.49 0.01 16.10
C ILE A 83 10.86 0.95 14.95
N PRO A 84 10.17 0.89 13.78
CA PRO A 84 10.37 1.86 12.70
C PRO A 84 9.59 3.18 12.94
N THR A 85 10.06 4.26 12.33
CA THR A 85 9.40 5.59 12.33
C THR A 85 8.40 5.71 11.17
N SER A 86 7.20 6.27 11.43
CA SER A 86 5.99 6.15 10.59
C SER A 86 5.83 7.14 9.42
N ALA A 87 6.81 8.02 9.17
CA ALA A 87 6.66 9.14 8.23
C ALA A 87 6.37 8.71 6.76
N ALA A 88 6.77 7.51 6.35
CA ALA A 88 6.62 7.05 4.96
C ALA A 88 5.18 6.62 4.58
N ILE A 89 4.33 6.30 5.55
CA ILE A 89 2.96 5.77 5.31
C ILE A 89 2.02 6.88 4.82
N ALA A 90 2.20 8.11 5.31
CA ALA A 90 1.37 9.26 4.93
C ALA A 90 1.53 9.64 3.44
N CYS A 91 2.73 9.48 2.86
CA CYS A 91 2.98 9.77 1.45
C CYS A 91 2.25 8.80 0.50
N TYR A 92 1.96 7.57 0.95
CA TYR A 92 1.21 6.59 0.17
C TYR A 92 -0.26 7.00 -0.01
N MET A 93 -0.90 7.48 1.08
CA MET A 93 -2.27 8.01 1.06
C MET A 93 -2.45 9.12 0.02
N SER A 94 -1.48 10.03 -0.08
CA SER A 94 -1.54 11.15 -1.01
C SER A 94 -1.32 10.74 -2.48
N ARG A 95 -0.53 9.68 -2.72
CA ARG A 95 -0.35 9.10 -4.07
C ARG A 95 -1.63 8.42 -4.59
N GLU A 96 -2.40 7.76 -3.71
CA GLU A 96 -3.69 7.16 -4.09
C GLU A 96 -4.69 8.22 -4.56
N TRP A 97 -4.73 9.35 -3.86
CA TRP A 97 -5.53 10.51 -4.28
C TRP A 97 -5.07 11.05 -5.64
N GLU A 98 -3.76 11.25 -5.83
CA GLU A 98 -3.19 11.79 -7.07
C GLU A 98 -3.57 10.93 -8.28
N LEU A 99 -3.39 9.60 -8.18
CA LEU A 99 -3.77 8.68 -9.25
C LEU A 99 -5.29 8.70 -9.53
N SER A 100 -6.12 8.74 -8.48
CA SER A 100 -7.58 8.78 -8.65
C SER A 100 -8.02 10.03 -9.42
N PHE A 101 -7.39 11.17 -9.16
CA PHE A 101 -7.66 12.42 -9.87
C PHE A 101 -7.22 12.33 -11.34
N HIS A 102 -6.04 11.77 -11.62
CA HIS A 102 -5.54 11.59 -12.99
C HIS A 102 -6.38 10.63 -13.83
N LEU A 103 -7.00 9.63 -13.21
CA LEU A 103 -7.90 8.68 -13.88
C LEU A 103 -9.35 9.17 -13.94
N GLY A 104 -9.68 10.34 -13.39
CA GLY A 104 -11.06 10.83 -13.30
C GLY A 104 -11.96 9.99 -12.39
N MET A 105 -11.37 9.23 -11.46
CA MET A 105 -12.06 8.36 -10.53
C MET A 105 -12.52 9.12 -9.28
N ARG A 106 -13.47 8.52 -8.55
CA ARG A 106 -13.93 9.00 -7.25
C ARG A 106 -12.79 8.86 -6.20
N PRO A 107 -12.42 9.90 -5.42
CA PRO A 107 -11.19 9.92 -4.61
C PRO A 107 -11.30 9.28 -3.20
N TRP A 108 -12.28 8.39 -2.97
CA TRP A 108 -12.56 7.86 -1.62
C TRP A 108 -11.62 6.75 -1.15
N ILE A 109 -10.77 6.19 -2.03
CA ILE A 109 -9.78 5.16 -1.66
C ILE A 109 -8.80 5.72 -0.63
N ALA A 110 -8.26 6.93 -0.87
CA ALA A 110 -7.35 7.61 0.06
C ALA A 110 -8.01 7.89 1.44
N VAL A 111 -9.32 8.15 1.45
CA VAL A 111 -10.07 8.36 2.69
C VAL A 111 -10.17 7.06 3.49
N ALA A 112 -10.44 5.93 2.83
CA ALA A 112 -10.44 4.63 3.49
C ALA A 112 -9.03 4.27 4.02
N TYR A 113 -7.98 4.55 3.24
CA TYR A 113 -6.59 4.30 3.63
C TYR A 113 -6.11 5.18 4.79
N SER A 114 -6.77 6.32 5.07
CA SER A 114 -6.45 7.15 6.23
C SER A 114 -6.63 6.42 7.58
N ALA A 115 -7.49 5.40 7.65
CA ALA A 115 -7.74 4.64 8.87
C ALA A 115 -6.48 3.86 9.35
N PRO A 116 -5.84 3.00 8.52
CA PRO A 116 -4.58 2.37 8.91
C PRO A 116 -3.42 3.38 9.08
N VAL A 117 -3.39 4.49 8.32
CA VAL A 117 -2.38 5.54 8.53
C VAL A 117 -2.53 6.18 9.91
N ALA A 118 -3.77 6.49 10.32
CA ALA A 118 -4.07 7.05 11.64
C ALA A 118 -3.72 6.07 12.75
N ALA A 119 -4.00 4.78 12.58
CA ALA A 119 -3.60 3.74 13.54
C ALA A 119 -2.07 3.64 13.67
N ALA A 120 -1.34 3.61 12.55
CA ALA A 120 0.12 3.61 12.56
C ALA A 120 0.69 4.89 13.19
N THR A 121 0.13 6.06 12.87
CA THR A 121 0.53 7.34 13.46
C THR A 121 0.25 7.37 14.96
N ALA A 122 -0.89 6.86 15.39
CA ALA A 122 -1.23 6.77 16.81
C ALA A 122 -0.21 5.92 17.58
N VAL A 123 0.10 4.72 17.09
CA VAL A 123 1.00 3.76 17.75
C VAL A 123 2.47 4.20 17.70
N PHE A 124 2.93 4.73 16.57
CA PHE A 124 4.36 5.03 16.37
C PHE A 124 4.75 6.48 16.67
N LEU A 125 3.80 7.43 16.75
CA LEU A 125 4.10 8.86 16.99
C LEU A 125 3.34 9.49 18.16
N ILE A 126 2.09 9.11 18.44
CA ILE A 126 1.25 9.85 19.40
C ILE A 126 1.25 9.21 20.80
N TYR A 127 0.95 7.91 20.94
CA TYR A 127 1.08 7.19 22.21
C TYR A 127 0.85 5.67 22.06
N PRO A 128 1.56 4.81 22.84
CA PRO A 128 1.30 3.38 22.88
C PRO A 128 0.14 3.06 23.84
N ILE A 129 -1.12 3.17 23.40
CA ILE A 129 -2.31 2.47 23.96
C ILE A 129 -3.52 2.78 23.07
N GLY A 130 -4.26 1.72 22.69
CA GLY A 130 -5.61 1.82 22.13
C GLY A 130 -5.89 0.76 21.06
N GLN A 131 -6.50 -0.36 21.44
CA GLN A 131 -6.91 -1.43 20.53
C GLN A 131 -8.36 -1.21 20.05
N GLY A 132 -8.56 -1.12 18.73
CA GLY A 132 -9.88 -1.10 18.10
C GLY A 132 -10.31 -2.51 17.68
N VAL A 133 -11.14 -3.18 18.48
CA VAL A 133 -11.53 -4.59 18.25
C VAL A 133 -12.80 -4.71 17.39
N ALA A 134 -13.78 -3.83 17.59
CA ALA A 134 -15.09 -3.96 16.95
C ALA A 134 -15.06 -3.80 15.41
N GLY A 135 -14.26 -2.85 14.89
CA GLY A 135 -14.17 -2.59 13.45
C GLY A 135 -13.58 -3.76 12.65
N VAL A 136 -12.60 -4.47 13.20
CA VAL A 136 -11.94 -5.61 12.51
C VAL A 136 -12.88 -6.81 12.43
N PHE A 137 -13.57 -7.15 13.53
CA PHE A 137 -14.53 -8.25 13.55
C PHE A 137 -15.72 -8.01 12.62
N SER A 138 -16.30 -6.80 12.63
CA SER A 138 -17.36 -6.44 11.69
C SER A 138 -16.88 -6.43 10.24
N GLY A 139 -15.67 -5.93 9.97
CA GLY A 139 -15.06 -5.98 8.64
C GLY A 139 -14.89 -7.40 8.11
N SER A 140 -14.37 -8.32 8.93
CA SER A 140 -14.24 -9.74 8.55
C SER A 140 -15.59 -10.41 8.29
N LEU A 141 -16.60 -10.09 9.11
CA LEU A 141 -17.95 -10.63 8.95
C LEU A 141 -18.60 -10.16 7.64
N PHE A 142 -18.56 -8.86 7.36
CA PHE A 142 -19.14 -8.31 6.14
C PHE A 142 -18.36 -8.70 4.89
N SER A 143 -17.03 -8.85 4.98
CA SER A 143 -16.23 -9.38 3.87
C SER A 143 -16.65 -10.82 3.54
N ALA A 144 -16.81 -11.68 4.55
CA ALA A 144 -17.28 -13.05 4.36
C ALA A 144 -18.73 -13.10 3.83
N MET A 145 -19.64 -12.29 4.40
CA MET A 145 -21.04 -12.21 4.00
C MET A 145 -21.19 -11.72 2.56
N HIS A 146 -20.46 -10.67 2.17
CA HIS A 146 -20.50 -10.16 0.81
C HIS A 146 -19.98 -11.22 -0.18
N GLY A 147 -18.83 -11.83 0.11
CA GLY A 147 -18.29 -12.92 -0.70
C GLY A 147 -19.25 -14.10 -0.84
N SER A 148 -19.90 -14.52 0.26
CA SER A 148 -20.84 -15.66 0.24
C SER A 148 -22.11 -15.34 -0.55
N LEU A 149 -22.66 -14.14 -0.40
CA LEU A 149 -23.88 -13.74 -1.10
C LEU A 149 -23.64 -13.63 -2.61
N VAL A 150 -22.57 -12.94 -3.02
CA VAL A 150 -22.18 -12.81 -4.44
C VAL A 150 -21.92 -14.20 -5.05
N THR A 151 -21.12 -15.04 -4.38
CA THR A 151 -20.81 -16.38 -4.90
C THR A 151 -22.05 -17.28 -5.01
N SER A 152 -23.03 -17.12 -4.12
CA SER A 152 -24.26 -17.94 -4.11
C SER A 152 -25.24 -17.61 -5.23
N SER A 153 -25.10 -16.44 -5.87
CA SER A 153 -26.01 -15.96 -6.90
C SER A 153 -25.36 -15.80 -8.28
N LEU A 154 -24.19 -16.39 -8.52
CA LEU A 154 -23.54 -16.34 -9.83
C LEU A 154 -24.42 -17.00 -10.91
N ILE A 155 -24.55 -16.32 -12.06
CA ILE A 155 -25.19 -16.90 -13.25
C ILE A 155 -24.32 -18.05 -13.78
N ARG A 156 -24.96 -19.18 -14.13
CA ARG A 156 -24.25 -20.37 -14.61
C ARG A 156 -23.81 -20.19 -16.07
N GLU A 157 -22.54 -19.84 -16.25
CA GLU A 157 -21.90 -19.65 -17.57
C GLU A 157 -20.89 -20.75 -17.95
N THR A 158 -20.66 -21.72 -17.07
CA THR A 158 -19.64 -22.78 -17.25
C THR A 158 -20.20 -24.18 -17.04
N THR A 159 -19.45 -25.18 -17.52
CA THR A 159 -19.76 -26.59 -17.29
C THR A 159 -19.27 -27.06 -15.92
N GLU A 160 -19.74 -28.22 -15.44
CA GLU A 160 -19.34 -28.78 -14.14
C GLU A 160 -17.86 -29.20 -14.07
N ASN A 161 -17.20 -29.32 -15.22
CA ASN A 161 -15.80 -29.73 -15.32
C ASN A 161 -14.83 -28.53 -15.40
N GLU A 162 -15.35 -27.32 -15.33
CA GLU A 162 -14.60 -26.07 -15.45
C GLU A 162 -14.81 -25.21 -14.18
N SER A 163 -13.89 -24.28 -13.92
CA SER A 163 -14.07 -23.34 -12.80
C SER A 163 -15.16 -22.33 -13.15
N ALA A 164 -16.04 -22.02 -12.19
CA ALA A 164 -17.03 -20.97 -12.34
C ALA A 164 -16.42 -19.59 -12.68
N ASN A 165 -15.16 -19.35 -12.32
CA ASN A 165 -14.45 -18.10 -12.59
C ASN A 165 -14.24 -17.86 -14.10
N GLU A 166 -14.13 -18.92 -14.91
CA GLU A 166 -13.97 -18.80 -16.37
C GLU A 166 -15.24 -18.26 -17.05
N GLY A 167 -16.37 -18.24 -16.33
CA GLY A 167 -17.62 -17.61 -16.77
C GLY A 167 -17.55 -16.08 -16.77
N TYR A 168 -16.65 -15.47 -16.00
CA TYR A 168 -16.45 -14.02 -15.99
C TYR A 168 -15.40 -13.59 -17.01
N ARG A 169 -15.73 -12.60 -17.85
CA ARG A 169 -14.79 -11.97 -18.77
C ARG A 169 -14.42 -10.58 -18.27
N PHE A 170 -13.11 -10.33 -18.15
CA PHE A 170 -12.61 -9.03 -17.72
C PHE A 170 -13.06 -7.91 -18.68
N GLY A 171 -13.78 -6.92 -18.15
CA GLY A 171 -14.32 -5.80 -18.92
C GLY A 171 -15.69 -6.05 -19.56
N GLN A 172 -16.39 -7.13 -19.22
CA GLN A 172 -17.79 -7.32 -19.64
C GLN A 172 -18.71 -6.23 -19.05
N GLU A 173 -19.77 -5.90 -19.80
CA GLU A 173 -20.72 -4.85 -19.41
C GLU A 173 -21.84 -5.37 -18.50
N GLU A 174 -22.19 -6.65 -18.61
CA GLU A 174 -23.25 -7.28 -17.83
C GLU A 174 -22.76 -7.68 -16.43
N GLU A 175 -23.63 -7.51 -15.44
CA GLU A 175 -23.39 -8.00 -14.08
C GLU A 175 -23.33 -9.54 -14.05
N ILE A 176 -22.63 -10.09 -13.05
CA ILE A 176 -22.39 -11.53 -12.91
C ILE A 176 -23.44 -12.28 -12.07
N LEU A 177 -24.45 -11.57 -11.57
CA LEU A 177 -25.48 -12.07 -10.64
C LEU A 177 -26.88 -12.00 -11.26
#